data_AF-A0A258CLI0-F1
#
_entry.id   AF-A0A258CLI0-F1
#
_cell.length_a   1.000
_cell.length_b   1.000
_cell.length_c   1.000
_cell.angle_alpha   90.00
_cell.angle_beta   90.00
_cell.angle_gamma   90.00
#
_symmetry.space_group_name_H-M   'P 1'
#
loop_
_entity.id
_entity.type
_entity.pdbx_description
1 polymer ?
#
loop_
_entity_poly.entity_id
_entity_poly.type
_entity_poly.pdbx_seq_one_letter_code
_entity_poly.pdbx_strand_id
1 'polypeptide(L)'
;MTVLPDGDVEREATRTRTVELEIEIPIYDFGQSKVALAEQTYMQAANRLAEKAVNVRSEAREAYVGYRASHDIARQYLNNVLPLRKIIQDEAQLQYNGMLIDVTQLIVDARGRILSNLAAINARRDVWIAHTDFKHALIGGGSGGGSGGAVVAAAGGGGGDAPAH
;
A
#
# COMPACT_ATOMS: atom_id res chain seq x y z
N MET A 1 3.97 22.27 87.30
CA MET A 1 5.01 23.31 87.16
C MET A 1 5.80 23.34 88.45
N THR A 2 6.93 22.63 88.48
CA THR A 2 7.94 22.68 89.55
C THR A 2 9.26 22.87 88.83
N VAL A 3 9.93 23.98 89.11
CA VAL A 3 11.13 24.42 88.41
C VAL A 3 12.35 24.02 89.25
N LEU A 4 13.23 23.19 88.71
CA LEU A 4 14.61 23.05 89.16
C LEU A 4 15.49 24.09 88.43
N PRO A 5 16.59 24.57 89.05
CA PRO A 5 17.51 25.50 88.45
C PRO A 5 18.54 24.72 87.62
N ASP A 6 18.26 24.51 86.33
CA ASP A 6 19.27 24.40 85.29
C ASP A 6 18.59 24.38 83.92
N GLY A 7 18.87 25.42 83.14
CA GLY A 7 19.16 25.40 81.70
C GLY A 7 18.20 24.89 80.65
N ASP A 8 17.36 23.87 80.89
CA ASP A 8 16.81 23.12 79.76
C ASP A 8 15.30 23.31 79.61
N VAL A 9 14.95 24.19 78.66
CA VAL A 9 13.62 24.25 78.07
C VAL A 9 13.42 23.00 77.20
N GLU A 10 12.93 21.92 77.81
CA GLU A 10 12.32 20.83 77.04
C GLU A 10 11.04 21.37 76.39
N ARG A 11 11.20 21.92 75.18
CA ARG A 11 10.10 22.10 74.25
C ARG A 11 9.66 20.70 73.82
N GLU A 12 8.67 20.18 74.51
CA GLU A 12 7.89 19.04 74.04
C GLU A 12 7.08 19.49 72.80
N ALA A 13 7.77 19.54 71.66
CA ALA A 13 7.18 19.81 70.37
C ALA A 13 6.46 18.54 69.90
N THR A 14 5.27 18.31 70.44
CA THR A 14 4.36 17.26 69.98
C THR A 14 3.92 17.60 68.56
N ARG A 15 4.68 17.11 67.58
CA ARG A 15 4.36 17.19 66.16
C ARG A 15 3.38 16.07 65.84
N THR A 16 2.10 16.33 66.05
CA THR A 16 1.01 15.44 65.67
C THR A 16 0.89 15.44 64.15
N ARG A 17 1.36 14.36 63.52
CA ARG A 17 1.23 14.15 62.07
C ARG A 17 -0.07 13.40 61.82
N THR A 18 -1.16 14.13 61.62
CA THR A 18 -2.45 13.54 61.28
C THR A 18 -2.44 13.13 59.81
N VAL A 19 -2.73 11.85 59.55
CA VAL A 19 -2.95 11.32 58.20
C VAL A 19 -4.44 11.03 58.09
N GLU A 20 -5.15 11.83 57.30
CA GLU A 20 -6.56 11.57 56.97
C GLU A 20 -6.65 10.68 55.73
N LEU A 21 -7.51 9.66 55.81
CA LEU A 21 -7.84 8.76 54.72
C LEU A 21 -9.36 8.79 54.53
N GLU A 22 -9.82 9.39 53.46
CA GLU A 22 -11.23 9.40 53.06
C GLU A 22 -11.47 8.22 52.09
N ILE A 23 -12.43 7.35 52.43
CA ILE A 23 -12.82 6.21 51.61
C ILE A 23 -14.29 6.38 51.26
N GLU A 24 -14.57 6.70 50.01
CA GLU A 24 -15.93 6.79 49.49
C GLU A 24 -16.39 5.41 49.01
N ILE A 25 -17.42 4.85 49.66
CA ILE A 25 -17.99 3.54 49.31
C ILE A 25 -19.31 3.77 48.58
N PRO A 26 -19.39 3.52 47.25
CA PRO A 26 -20.64 3.67 46.51
C PRO A 26 -21.65 2.57 46.88
N ILE A 27 -22.89 2.98 47.16
CA ILE A 27 -23.95 2.11 47.71
C ILE A 27 -24.86 1.48 46.63
N TYR A 28 -24.86 2.01 45.39
CA TYR A 28 -25.85 1.63 44.37
C TYR A 28 -25.26 1.16 43.02
N ASP A 29 -24.00 1.47 42.73
CA ASP A 29 -23.28 0.97 41.55
C ASP A 29 -21.95 0.37 42.02
N PHE A 30 -21.92 -0.95 42.27
CA PHE A 30 -20.70 -1.70 42.58
C PHE A 30 -19.72 -1.77 41.37
N GLY A 31 -19.76 -0.78 40.47
CA GLY A 31 -18.93 -0.69 39.28
C GLY A 31 -19.41 -1.52 38.10
N GLN A 32 -20.66 -2.01 38.11
CA GLN A 32 -21.21 -2.86 37.03
C GLN A 32 -21.17 -2.12 35.68
N SER A 33 -21.49 -0.83 35.68
CA SER A 33 -21.41 0.05 34.50
C SER A 33 -19.97 0.18 33.97
N LYS A 34 -18.99 0.29 34.88
CA LYS A 34 -17.56 0.40 34.54
C LYS A 34 -17.02 -0.92 33.99
N VAL A 35 -17.44 -2.05 34.55
CA VAL A 35 -17.07 -3.40 34.06
C VAL A 35 -17.65 -3.65 32.68
N ALA A 36 -18.93 -3.33 32.45
CA ALA A 36 -19.56 -3.49 31.14
C ALA A 36 -18.86 -2.64 30.06
N LEU A 37 -18.47 -1.40 30.38
CA LEU A 37 -17.71 -0.54 29.48
C LEU A 37 -16.30 -1.10 29.20
N ALA A 38 -15.62 -1.63 30.22
CA ALA A 38 -14.32 -2.28 30.06
C ALA A 38 -14.41 -3.52 29.14
N GLU A 39 -15.46 -4.32 29.27
CA GLU A 39 -15.68 -5.49 28.43
C GLU A 39 -15.98 -5.10 26.97
N GLN A 40 -16.85 -4.11 26.76
CA GLN A 40 -17.17 -3.61 25.41
C GLN A 40 -15.95 -2.99 24.72
N THR A 41 -15.15 -2.19 25.42
CA THR A 41 -13.92 -1.59 24.87
C THR A 41 -12.90 -2.66 24.50
N TYR A 42 -12.77 -3.72 25.31
CA TYR A 42 -11.94 -4.87 24.98
C TYR A 42 -12.42 -5.60 23.71
N MET A 43 -13.72 -5.92 23.64
CA MET A 43 -14.30 -6.58 22.46
C MET A 43 -14.14 -5.73 21.19
N GLN A 44 -14.29 -4.40 21.30
CA GLN A 44 -14.06 -3.49 20.18
C GLN A 44 -12.59 -3.50 19.72
N ALA A 45 -11.63 -3.50 20.66
CA ALA A 45 -10.21 -3.60 20.34
C ALA A 45 -9.86 -4.94 19.67
N ALA A 46 -10.43 -6.06 20.17
CA ALA A 46 -10.26 -7.38 19.59
C ALA A 46 -10.82 -7.46 18.16
N ASN A 47 -12.02 -6.92 17.92
CA ASN A 47 -12.62 -6.88 16.58
C ASN A 47 -11.79 -6.04 15.61
N ARG A 48 -11.30 -4.86 16.02
CA ARG A 48 -10.40 -4.04 15.20
C ARG A 48 -9.09 -4.75 14.85
N LEU A 49 -8.53 -5.53 15.78
CA LEU A 49 -7.34 -6.31 15.53
C LEU A 49 -7.61 -7.43 14.49
N ALA A 50 -8.73 -8.13 14.63
CA ALA A 50 -9.14 -9.16 13.68
C ALA A 50 -9.37 -8.59 12.28
N GLU A 51 -10.08 -7.46 12.18
CA GLU A 51 -10.29 -6.73 10.93
C GLU A 51 -8.96 -6.31 10.29
N LYS A 52 -8.06 -5.69 11.06
CA LYS A 52 -6.75 -5.25 10.56
C LYS A 52 -5.91 -6.42 10.06
N ALA A 53 -5.94 -7.56 10.74
CA ALA A 53 -5.22 -8.76 10.31
C ALA A 53 -5.73 -9.30 8.96
N VAL A 54 -7.04 -9.29 8.74
CA VAL A 54 -7.65 -9.70 7.47
C VAL A 54 -7.33 -8.71 6.35
N ASN A 55 -7.40 -7.41 6.64
CA ASN A 55 -7.12 -6.35 5.66
C ASN A 55 -5.66 -6.41 5.19
N VAL A 56 -4.70 -6.47 6.12
CA VAL A 56 -3.26 -6.55 5.77
C VAL A 56 -2.95 -7.78 4.92
N ARG A 57 -3.55 -8.93 5.23
CA ARG A 57 -3.37 -10.15 4.43
C ARG A 57 -3.95 -10.00 3.03
N SER A 58 -5.14 -9.40 2.92
CA SER A 58 -5.81 -9.20 1.64
C SER A 58 -5.03 -8.23 0.75
N GLU A 59 -4.57 -7.11 1.32
CA GLU A 59 -3.75 -6.10 0.64
C GLU A 59 -2.42 -6.69 0.13
N ALA A 60 -1.73 -7.50 0.95
CA ALA A 60 -0.51 -8.17 0.51
C ALA A 60 -0.75 -9.17 -0.64
N ARG A 61 -1.89 -9.88 -0.62
CA ARG A 61 -2.27 -10.81 -1.70
C ARG A 61 -2.58 -10.05 -2.99
N GLU A 62 -3.33 -8.96 -2.91
CA GLU A 62 -3.68 -8.14 -4.06
C GLU A 62 -2.43 -7.52 -4.70
N ALA A 63 -1.56 -6.92 -3.88
CA ALA A 63 -0.30 -6.34 -4.36
C ALA A 63 0.62 -7.39 -5.01
N TYR A 64 0.65 -8.61 -4.47
CA TYR A 64 1.40 -9.71 -5.10
C TYR A 64 0.85 -10.10 -6.48
N VAL A 65 -0.48 -10.20 -6.61
CA VAL A 65 -1.12 -10.50 -7.90
C VAL A 65 -0.82 -9.40 -8.93
N GLY A 66 -0.91 -8.13 -8.51
CA GLY A 66 -0.56 -6.99 -9.36
C GLY A 66 0.91 -7.01 -9.82
N TYR A 67 1.85 -7.24 -8.90
CA TYR A 67 3.28 -7.39 -9.22
C TYR A 67 3.54 -8.54 -10.20
N ARG A 68 2.92 -9.69 -9.99
CA ARG A 68 3.11 -10.85 -10.86
C ARG A 68 2.60 -10.56 -12.28
N ALA A 69 1.42 -9.96 -12.39
CA ALA A 69 0.82 -9.63 -13.68
C ALA A 69 1.69 -8.64 -14.48
N SER A 70 2.16 -7.56 -13.87
CA SER A 70 3.03 -6.59 -14.54
C SER A 70 4.36 -7.21 -14.96
N HIS A 71 4.91 -8.10 -14.12
CA HIS A 71 6.15 -8.80 -14.43
C HIS A 71 6.02 -9.78 -15.60
N ASP A 72 4.91 -10.49 -15.70
CA ASP A 72 4.63 -11.37 -16.83
C ASP A 72 4.46 -10.58 -18.14
N ILE A 73 3.79 -9.42 -18.08
CA ILE A 73 3.70 -8.49 -19.22
C ILE A 73 5.09 -8.00 -19.64
N ALA A 74 5.93 -7.54 -18.71
CA ALA A 74 7.27 -7.06 -19.03
C ALA A 74 8.14 -8.16 -19.67
N ARG A 75 8.05 -9.40 -19.19
CA ARG A 75 8.72 -10.54 -19.81
C ARG A 75 8.24 -10.81 -21.22
N GLN A 76 6.93 -10.71 -21.48
CA GLN A 76 6.39 -10.87 -22.83
C GLN A 76 6.99 -9.85 -23.80
N TYR A 77 7.15 -8.60 -23.35
CA TYR A 77 7.78 -7.56 -24.16
C TYR A 77 9.26 -7.87 -24.47
N LEU A 78 10.02 -8.27 -23.45
CA LEU A 78 11.44 -8.55 -23.58
C LEU A 78 11.74 -9.80 -24.42
N ASN A 79 10.98 -10.87 -24.21
CA ASN A 79 11.28 -12.17 -24.79
C ASN A 79 10.70 -12.35 -26.19
N ASN A 80 9.52 -11.77 -26.47
CA ASN A 80 8.79 -12.03 -27.70
C ASN A 80 8.70 -10.77 -28.58
N VAL A 81 8.27 -9.65 -27.99
CA VAL A 81 7.93 -8.46 -28.77
C VAL A 81 9.17 -7.75 -29.34
N LEU A 82 10.17 -7.47 -28.50
CA LEU A 82 11.36 -6.73 -28.94
C LEU A 82 12.20 -7.51 -29.96
N PRO A 83 12.46 -8.82 -29.77
CA PRO A 83 13.18 -9.60 -30.78
C PRO A 83 12.42 -9.67 -32.09
N LEU A 84 11.10 -9.87 -32.07
CA LEU A 84 10.29 -9.91 -33.28
C LEU A 84 10.33 -8.60 -34.05
N ARG A 85 10.22 -7.45 -33.35
CA ARG A 85 10.36 -6.13 -33.99
C ARG A 85 11.75 -5.93 -34.60
N LYS A 86 12.80 -6.47 -33.99
CA LYS A 86 14.15 -6.42 -34.56
C LYS A 86 14.24 -7.21 -35.86
N ILE A 87 13.70 -8.43 -35.87
CA ILE A 87 13.69 -9.29 -37.08
C ILE A 87 12.94 -8.59 -38.22
N ILE A 88 11.77 -7.99 -37.95
CA ILE A 88 10.99 -7.26 -38.96
C ILE A 88 11.80 -6.09 -39.52
N GLN A 89 12.49 -5.32 -38.68
CA GLN A 89 13.31 -4.19 -39.13
C GLN A 89 14.52 -4.63 -39.96
N ASP A 90 15.17 -5.73 -39.59
CA ASP A 90 16.31 -6.26 -40.35
C ASP A 90 15.83 -6.74 -41.73
N GLU A 91 14.68 -7.42 -41.79
CA GLU A 91 14.05 -7.86 -43.04
C GLU A 91 13.56 -6.69 -43.91
N ALA A 92 12.91 -5.68 -43.32
CA ALA A 92 12.46 -4.49 -44.03
C ALA A 92 13.64 -3.74 -44.68
N GLN A 93 14.78 -3.66 -43.99
CA GLN A 93 15.99 -3.07 -44.55
C GLN A 93 16.52 -3.88 -45.74
N LEU A 94 16.52 -5.21 -45.66
CA LEU A 94 16.92 -6.07 -46.78
C LEU A 94 15.98 -5.90 -47.98
N GLN A 95 14.67 -5.85 -47.75
CA GLN A 95 13.68 -5.64 -48.80
C GLN A 95 13.80 -4.27 -49.47
N TYR A 96 14.07 -3.22 -48.69
CA TYR A 96 14.31 -1.89 -49.24
C TYR A 96 15.55 -1.87 -50.14
N ASN A 97 16.66 -2.47 -49.68
CA ASN A 97 17.87 -2.61 -50.50
C ASN A 97 17.63 -3.43 -51.78
N GLY A 98 16.71 -4.40 -51.73
CA GLY A 98 16.25 -5.19 -52.88
C GLY A 98 15.19 -4.49 -53.75
N MET A 99 14.86 -3.23 -53.48
CA MET A 99 13.79 -2.47 -54.16
C MET A 99 12.39 -3.14 -54.10
N LEU A 100 12.15 -3.99 -53.10
CA LEU A 100 10.88 -4.70 -52.89
C LEU A 100 9.87 -3.86 -52.12
N ILE A 101 10.34 -2.91 -51.30
CA ILE A 101 9.53 -1.97 -50.54
C ILE A 101 10.03 -0.53 -50.72
N ASP A 102 9.13 0.43 -50.51
CA ASP A 102 9.41 1.86 -50.56
C ASP A 102 9.85 2.45 -49.20
N VAL A 103 10.48 3.63 -49.23
CA VAL A 103 10.91 4.37 -48.03
C VAL A 103 9.76 4.68 -47.07
N THR A 104 8.56 4.91 -47.60
CA THR A 104 7.38 5.16 -46.76
C THR A 104 7.07 3.97 -45.84
N GLN A 105 7.22 2.75 -46.34
CA GLN A 105 7.06 1.52 -45.55
C GLN A 105 8.16 1.39 -44.48
N LEU A 106 9.40 1.74 -44.82
CA LEU A 106 10.51 1.73 -43.87
C LEU A 106 10.27 2.70 -42.69
N ILE A 107 9.69 3.87 -42.95
CA ILE A 107 9.33 4.84 -41.90
C ILE A 107 8.20 4.31 -41.01
N VAL A 108 7.22 3.62 -41.58
CA VAL A 108 6.13 2.98 -40.83
C VAL A 108 6.67 1.91 -39.89
N ASP A 109 7.57 1.05 -40.37
CA ASP A 109 8.22 0.04 -39.54
C ASP A 109 9.09 0.64 -38.43
N ALA A 110 9.89 1.67 -38.77
CA ALA A 110 10.68 2.41 -37.79
C ALA A 110 9.81 3.02 -36.67
N ARG A 111 8.64 3.57 -37.02
CA ARG A 111 7.64 4.03 -36.03
C ARG A 111 7.14 2.87 -35.17
N GLY A 112 6.81 1.73 -35.78
CA GLY A 112 6.38 0.52 -35.06
C GLY A 112 7.41 0.04 -34.04
N ARG A 113 8.69 0.05 -34.39
CA ARG A 113 9.81 -0.26 -33.49
C ARG A 113 9.90 0.74 -32.32
N ILE A 114 9.76 2.03 -32.57
CA ILE A 114 9.81 3.06 -31.51
C ILE A 114 8.65 2.86 -30.52
N LEU A 115 7.43 2.67 -31.01
CA LEU A 115 6.25 2.44 -30.16
C LEU A 115 6.40 1.16 -29.32
N SER A 116 6.99 0.11 -29.89
CA SER A 116 7.24 -1.15 -29.19
C SER A 116 8.29 -1.00 -28.08
N ASN A 117 9.34 -0.22 -28.33
CA ASN A 117 10.34 0.10 -27.31
C ASN A 117 9.74 0.94 -26.18
N LEU A 118 8.91 1.94 -26.52
CA LEU A 118 8.21 2.75 -25.52
C LEU A 118 7.30 1.88 -24.65
N ALA A 119 6.53 0.97 -25.25
CA ALA A 119 5.70 0.03 -24.53
C ALA A 119 6.51 -0.89 -23.60
N ALA A 120 7.67 -1.38 -24.05
CA ALA A 120 8.56 -2.19 -23.21
C ALA A 120 9.14 -1.41 -22.02
N ILE A 121 9.48 -0.14 -22.22
CA ILE A 121 9.95 0.76 -21.14
C ILE A 121 8.84 0.98 -20.12
N ASN A 122 7.61 1.26 -20.58
CA ASN A 122 6.46 1.43 -19.70
C ASN A 122 6.18 0.14 -18.92
N ALA A 123 6.16 -1.02 -19.58
CA ALA A 123 5.98 -2.30 -18.90
C ALA A 123 7.06 -2.54 -17.82
N ARG A 124 8.33 -2.19 -18.10
CA ARG A 124 9.40 -2.26 -17.10
C ARG A 124 9.14 -1.31 -15.92
N ARG A 125 8.71 -0.07 -16.19
CA ARG A 125 8.34 0.90 -15.15
C ARG A 125 7.24 0.35 -14.25
N ASP A 126 6.20 -0.22 -14.84
CA ASP A 126 5.04 -0.76 -14.10
C ASP A 126 5.44 -1.90 -13.15
N VAL A 127 6.41 -2.73 -13.56
CA VAL A 127 7.00 -3.74 -12.66
C VAL A 127 7.68 -3.11 -11.46
N TRP A 128 8.43 -2.02 -11.64
CA TRP A 128 9.11 -1.35 -10.53
C TRP A 128 8.13 -0.71 -9.54
N ILE A 129 7.05 -0.11 -10.06
CA ILE A 129 5.98 0.44 -9.23
C ILE A 129 5.32 -0.70 -8.44
N ALA A 130 4.82 -1.73 -9.13
CA ALA A 130 4.14 -2.85 -8.49
C ALA A 130 5.05 -3.63 -7.51
N HIS A 131 6.35 -3.72 -7.78
CA HIS A 131 7.32 -4.32 -6.86
C HIS A 131 7.42 -3.51 -5.56
N THR A 132 7.45 -2.18 -5.67
CA THR A 132 7.52 -1.27 -4.52
C THR A 132 6.23 -1.36 -3.71
N ASP A 133 5.08 -1.34 -4.36
CA ASP A 133 3.77 -1.49 -3.71
C ASP A 133 3.65 -2.82 -2.95
N PHE A 134 4.09 -3.93 -3.57
CA PHE A 134 4.14 -5.24 -2.92
C PHE A 134 5.06 -5.25 -1.68
N LYS A 135 6.23 -4.60 -1.75
CA LYS A 135 7.14 -4.49 -0.60
C LYS A 135 6.54 -3.67 0.53
N HIS A 136 5.83 -2.58 0.22
CA HIS A 136 5.12 -1.77 1.21
C HIS A 136 3.99 -2.54 1.89
N ALA A 137 3.17 -3.27 1.11
CA ALA A 137 2.11 -4.11 1.65
C ALA A 137 2.66 -5.22 2.59
N LEU A 138 3.85 -5.76 2.30
CA LEU A 138 4.48 -6.81 3.10
C LEU A 138 5.04 -6.32 4.44
N ILE A 139 5.66 -5.13 4.50
CA ILE A 139 6.40 -4.66 5.68
C ILE A 139 5.49 -4.12 6.78
N GLY A 140 4.27 -3.69 6.46
CA GLY A 140 3.37 -3.21 7.52
C GLY A 140 2.14 -2.42 7.10
N GLY A 141 1.78 -2.39 5.80
CA GLY A 141 0.48 -1.93 5.32
C GLY A 141 -0.01 -0.64 5.99
N GLY A 142 0.69 0.46 5.73
CA GLY A 142 0.35 1.78 6.23
C GLY A 142 0.90 2.85 5.29
N SER A 143 -0.02 3.59 4.67
CA SER A 143 0.16 4.65 3.68
C SER A 143 0.72 4.22 2.31
N GLY A 144 -0.23 3.85 1.44
CA GLY A 144 -0.07 3.80 -0.01
C GLY A 144 -1.44 3.92 -0.69
N GLY A 145 -2.28 4.87 -0.24
CA GLY A 145 -3.42 5.27 -1.04
C GLY A 145 -2.91 5.81 -2.38
N GLY A 146 -3.29 5.17 -3.49
CA GLY A 146 -2.81 5.59 -4.80
C GLY A 146 -3.14 4.63 -5.94
N SER A 147 -4.42 4.51 -6.28
CA SER A 147 -4.88 4.40 -7.67
C SER A 147 -4.06 3.49 -8.61
N GLY A 148 -4.21 2.18 -8.47
CA GLY A 148 -3.98 1.26 -9.59
C GLY A 148 -5.25 1.23 -10.43
N GLY A 149 -5.39 2.19 -11.35
CA GLY A 149 -6.59 2.42 -12.12
C GLY A 149 -7.23 1.13 -12.64
N ALA A 150 -8.54 1.02 -12.43
CA ALA A 150 -9.37 0.25 -13.33
C ALA A 150 -9.13 0.82 -14.74
N VAL A 151 -8.19 0.22 -15.46
CA VAL A 151 -8.11 0.34 -16.90
C VAL A 151 -9.40 -0.29 -17.40
N VAL A 152 -10.41 0.56 -17.56
CA VAL A 152 -11.57 0.28 -18.38
C VAL A 152 -10.99 -0.19 -19.69
N ALA A 153 -11.21 -1.47 -20.01
CA ALA A 153 -10.82 -2.04 -21.27
C ALA A 153 -11.45 -1.16 -22.36
N ALA A 154 -10.63 -0.34 -23.01
CA ALA A 154 -11.02 0.36 -24.21
C ALA A 154 -11.30 -0.72 -25.25
N ALA A 155 -12.58 -1.07 -25.40
CA ALA A 155 -13.07 -1.80 -26.56
C ALA A 155 -12.90 -0.89 -27.78
N GLY A 156 -11.67 -0.81 -28.29
CA GLY A 156 -11.36 -0.31 -29.61
C GLY A 156 -11.84 -1.33 -30.65
N GLY A 157 -13.15 -1.39 -30.87
CA GLY A 157 -13.76 -2.04 -32.01
C GLY A 157 -13.91 -1.05 -33.15
N GLY A 158 -12.80 -0.61 -33.72
CA GLY A 158 -12.80 0.06 -35.02
C GLY A 158 -12.90 -1.00 -36.11
N GLY A 159 -14.01 -1.02 -36.83
CA GLY A 159 -14.16 -1.83 -38.04
C GLY A 159 -15.59 -1.88 -38.54
N GLY A 160 -15.81 -1.36 -39.74
CA GLY A 160 -17.00 -1.71 -40.53
C GLY A 160 -17.71 -0.52 -41.16
N ASP A 161 -17.13 -0.04 -42.27
CA ASP A 161 -17.80 0.74 -43.29
C ASP A 161 -19.08 0.04 -43.78
N ALA A 162 -20.19 0.77 -43.88
CA ALA A 162 -21.38 0.37 -44.62
C ALA A 162 -22.18 1.63 -45.01
N PRO A 163 -22.20 2.03 -46.30
CA PRO A 163 -23.16 3.00 -46.79
C PRO A 163 -24.53 2.31 -46.96
N ALA A 164 -25.58 2.91 -46.38
CA ALA A 164 -26.96 2.61 -46.72
C ALA A 164 -27.72 3.93 -46.96
N HIS A 165 -28.30 3.99 -48.16
CA HIS A 165 -29.20 4.99 -48.75
C HIS A 165 -28.56 6.13 -49.54
#